data_AF-A0AAD9PNY1-F1
#
_entry.id   AF-A0AAD9PNY1-F1
#
_cell.length_a   1.000
_cell.length_b   1.000
_cell.length_c   1.000
_cell.angle_alpha   90.00
_cell.angle_beta   90.00
_cell.angle_gamma   90.00
#
_symmetry.space_group_name_H-M   'P 1'
#
loop_
_entity.id
_entity.type
_entity.pdbx_description
1 polymer ?
#
loop_
_entity_poly.entity_id
_entity_poly.type
_entity_poly.pdbx_seq_one_letter_code
_entity_poly.pdbx_strand_id
1 'polypeptide(L)'
;MNLQVGVLMHILSTSLTRKNEYQADEFSVKLGYGSDLAQALVELGQQNKSLIHHDALYSWFHFTHPVLYERLHAIYAAMANQKLA
;
A
#
# COMPACT_ATOMS: atom_id res chain seq x y z
N MET A 1 13.07 8.77 25.10
CA MET A 1 13.50 9.22 23.75
C MET A 1 12.89 10.59 23.49
N ASN A 2 13.67 11.56 22.99
CA ASN A 2 13.17 12.90 22.68
C ASN A 2 12.09 12.83 21.58
N LEU A 3 10.94 13.48 21.81
CA LEU A 3 9.77 13.48 20.93
C LEU A 3 10.13 13.82 19.46
N GLN A 4 11.07 14.74 19.26
CA GLN A 4 11.55 15.18 17.94
C GLN A 4 12.20 14.05 17.14
N VAL A 5 13.03 13.21 17.79
CA VAL A 5 13.69 12.07 17.14
C VAL A 5 12.66 11.01 16.77
N GLY A 6 11.65 10.81 17.61
CA GLY A 6 10.56 9.86 17.35
C GLY A 6 9.77 10.19 16.10
N VAL A 7 9.39 11.46 15.90
CA VAL A 7 8.64 11.90 14.72
C VAL A 7 9.44 11.72 13.43
N LEU A 8 10.73 12.07 13.44
CA LEU A 8 11.59 11.89 12.26
C LEU A 8 11.74 10.41 11.88
N MET A 9 11.99 9.54 12.88
CA MET A 9 12.07 8.10 12.66
C MET A 9 10.76 7.52 12.15
N HIS A 10 9.62 8.00 12.66
CA HIS A 10 8.29 7.60 12.20
C HIS A 10 8.06 7.95 10.73
N ILE A 11 8.35 9.19 10.32
CA ILE A 11 8.20 9.63 8.93
C ILE A 11 9.09 8.82 7.98
N LEU A 12 10.35 8.57 8.38
CA LEU A 12 11.28 7.75 7.61
C LEU A 12 10.80 6.30 7.47
N SER A 13 10.38 5.69 8.58
CA SER A 13 9.91 4.31 8.60
C SER A 13 8.63 4.14 7.79
N THR A 14 7.63 5.00 7.97
CA THR A 14 6.36 4.93 7.23
C THR A 14 6.58 5.09 5.73
N SER A 15 7.46 6.02 5.32
CA SER A 15 7.79 6.22 3.91
C SER A 15 8.51 5.00 3.30
N LEU A 16 9.46 4.41 4.03
CA LEU A 16 10.18 3.21 3.58
C LEU A 16 9.24 2.00 3.47
N THR A 17 8.40 1.77 4.49
CA THR A 17 7.42 0.68 4.48
C THR A 17 6.45 0.83 3.32
N ARG A 18 5.93 2.03 3.08
CA ARG A 18 5.03 2.30 1.93
C ARG A 18 5.70 1.97 0.60
N LYS A 19 6.98 2.33 0.42
CA LYS A 19 7.74 1.97 -0.79
C LYS A 19 7.88 0.45 -0.92
N ASN A 20 8.16 -0.25 0.18
CA ASN A 20 8.32 -1.71 0.17
C ASN A 20 6.99 -2.43 -0.16
N GLU A 21 5.85 -1.93 0.34
CA GLU A 21 4.52 -2.48 -0.02
C GLU A 21 4.27 -2.39 -1.53
N TYR A 22 4.58 -1.25 -2.16
CA TYR A 22 4.42 -1.11 -3.62
C TYR A 22 5.37 -2.02 -4.42
N GLN A 23 6.60 -2.22 -3.94
CA GLN A 23 7.53 -3.16 -4.56
C GLN A 23 7.06 -4.62 -4.42
N ALA A 24 6.46 -4.97 -3.28
CA ALA A 24 5.86 -6.28 -3.05
C ALA A 24 4.64 -6.51 -3.96
N ASP A 25 3.78 -5.50 -4.11
CA ASP A 25 2.63 -5.52 -5.03
C ASP A 25 3.10 -5.76 -6.48
N GLU A 26 4.10 -5.01 -6.93
CA GLU A 26 4.68 -5.16 -8.27
C GLU A 26 5.32 -6.56 -8.45
N PHE A 27 6.00 -7.06 -7.43
CA PHE A 27 6.58 -8.40 -7.45
C PHE A 27 5.51 -9.49 -7.59
N SER A 28 4.39 -9.40 -6.86
CA SER A 28 3.27 -10.31 -7.00
C SER A 28 2.64 -10.27 -8.39
N VAL A 29 2.55 -9.09 -9.00
CA VAL A 29 2.11 -8.94 -10.41
C VAL A 29 3.07 -9.66 -11.36
N LYS A 30 4.39 -9.46 -11.20
CA LYS A 30 5.41 -10.14 -12.02
C LYS A 30 5.31 -11.66 -11.96
N LEU A 31 4.91 -12.21 -10.80
CA LEU A 31 4.68 -13.64 -10.61
C LEU A 31 3.32 -14.14 -11.13
N GLY A 32 2.44 -13.26 -11.61
CA GLY A 32 1.12 -13.61 -12.13
C GLY A 32 0.00 -13.63 -11.07
N TYR A 33 0.29 -13.25 -9.82
CA TYR A 33 -0.68 -13.25 -8.71
C TYR A 33 -1.39 -11.91 -8.50
N GLY A 34 -1.29 -10.96 -9.44
CA GLY A 34 -1.85 -9.61 -9.29
C GLY A 34 -3.36 -9.59 -9.00
N SER A 35 -4.13 -10.38 -9.75
CA SER A 35 -5.60 -10.49 -9.55
C SER A 35 -5.95 -11.08 -8.19
N ASP A 36 -5.28 -12.16 -7.80
CA ASP A 36 -5.55 -12.86 -6.54
C ASP A 36 -5.18 -11.98 -5.34
N LEU A 37 -4.06 -11.25 -5.44
CA LEU A 37 -3.64 -10.28 -4.43
C LEU A 37 -4.68 -9.16 -4.28
N ALA A 38 -5.14 -8.58 -5.40
CA ALA A 38 -6.16 -7.53 -5.36
C ALA A 38 -7.45 -8.01 -4.68
N GLN A 39 -7.91 -9.22 -5.01
CA GLN A 39 -9.09 -9.82 -4.40
C GLN A 39 -8.89 -10.06 -2.90
N ALA A 40 -7.76 -10.65 -2.50
CA ALA A 40 -7.45 -10.89 -1.09
C ALA A 40 -7.39 -9.59 -0.27
N LEU A 41 -6.84 -8.51 -0.82
CA LEU A 41 -6.81 -7.20 -0.17
C LEU A 41 -8.21 -6.60 0.02
N VAL A 42 -9.10 -6.77 -0.97
CA VAL A 42 -10.50 -6.33 -0.86
C VAL A 42 -11.23 -7.12 0.23
N GLU A 43 -11.09 -8.44 0.24
CA GLU A 43 -11.71 -9.31 1.25
C GLU A 43 -11.22 -8.98 2.67
N LEU A 44 -9.90 -8.80 2.83
CA LEU A 44 -9.31 -8.39 4.11
C LEU A 44 -9.83 -7.02 4.56
N GLY A 45 -9.95 -6.06 3.63
CA GLY A 45 -10.52 -4.74 3.90
C GLY A 45 -11.98 -4.80 4.34
N GLN A 46 -12.79 -5.65 3.69
CA GLN A 46 -14.19 -5.85 4.05
C GLN A 46 -14.34 -6.50 5.43
N GLN A 47 -13.57 -7.54 5.72
CA GLN A 47 -13.58 -8.22 7.02
C GLN A 47 -13.20 -7.28 8.16
N ASN A 48 -12.21 -6.41 7.93
CA ASN A 48 -11.76 -5.42 8.90
C ASN A 48 -12.65 -4.17 8.97
N LYS A 49 -13.69 -4.07 8.12
CA LYS A 49 -14.55 -2.87 7.98
C LYS A 49 -13.73 -1.60 7.81
N SER A 50 -12.61 -1.70 7.09
CA SER A 50 -11.71 -0.59 6.87
C SER A 50 -12.40 0.49 6.04
N LEU A 51 -12.18 1.75 6.41
CA LEU A 51 -12.60 2.87 5.58
C LEU A 51 -11.86 2.80 4.24
N ILE A 52 -12.61 2.88 3.14
CA ILE A 52 -12.07 2.72 1.79
C ILE A 52 -11.30 3.99 1.37
N HIS A 53 -11.68 5.14 1.90
CA HIS A 53 -11.12 6.44 1.56
C HIS A 53 -10.66 7.19 2.80
N HIS A 54 -9.42 7.67 2.76
CA HIS A 54 -8.81 8.50 3.77
C HIS A 54 -8.17 9.71 3.09
N ASP A 55 -8.12 10.85 3.79
CA ASP A 55 -7.32 11.99 3.34
C ASP A 55 -5.85 11.56 3.18
N ALA A 56 -5.22 12.03 2.09
CA ALA A 56 -3.89 11.58 1.70
C ALA A 56 -2.81 11.95 2.73
N LEU A 57 -2.89 13.15 3.33
CA LEU A 57 -1.91 13.59 4.32
C LEU A 57 -2.13 12.85 5.65
N TYR A 58 -3.39 12.70 6.04
CA TYR A 58 -3.73 11.95 7.25
C TYR A 58 -3.25 10.50 7.15
N SER A 59 -3.55 9.83 6.04
CA SER A 59 -3.19 8.44 5.81
C SER A 59 -1.68 8.25 5.77
N TRP A 60 -0.96 9.16 5.09
CA TRP A 60 0.50 9.13 4.99
C TRP A 60 1.17 9.21 6.36
N PHE A 61 0.66 10.07 7.24
CA PHE A 61 1.24 10.24 8.57
C PHE A 61 0.80 9.16 9.57
N HIS A 62 -0.45 8.71 9.55
CA HIS A 62 -0.99 7.83 10.61
C HIS A 62 -0.93 6.34 10.28
N PHE A 63 -0.91 5.96 9.00
CA PHE A 63 -0.88 4.55 8.61
C PHE A 63 0.51 4.11 8.21
N THR A 64 0.87 2.92 8.69
CA THR A 64 2.16 2.29 8.41
C THR A 64 2.31 1.86 6.95
N HIS A 65 1.18 1.66 6.25
CA HIS A 65 1.12 1.20 4.87
C HIS A 65 0.12 2.03 4.05
N PRO A 66 0.21 2.00 2.70
CA PRO A 66 -0.75 2.67 1.83
C PRO A 66 -2.16 2.10 2.02
N VAL A 67 -3.17 2.94 1.85
CA VAL A 67 -4.56 2.50 2.00
C VAL A 67 -4.97 1.57 0.86
N LEU A 68 -6.03 0.79 1.07
CA LEU A 68 -6.50 -0.22 0.13
C LEU A 68 -6.61 0.30 -1.31
N TYR A 69 -7.24 1.45 -1.51
CA TYR A 69 -7.39 2.07 -2.83
C TYR A 69 -6.05 2.37 -3.52
N GLU A 70 -5.05 2.87 -2.78
CA GLU A 70 -3.72 3.19 -3.33
C GLU A 70 -3.02 1.92 -3.84
N ARG A 71 -3.11 0.83 -3.07
CA ARG A 71 -2.52 -0.46 -3.45
C ARG A 71 -3.23 -1.09 -4.64
N LEU A 72 -4.56 -1.12 -4.63
CA LEU A 72 -5.33 -1.65 -5.76
C LEU A 72 -5.01 -0.89 -7.05
N HIS A 73 -4.91 0.45 -6.98
CA HIS A 73 -4.51 1.26 -8.12
C HIS A 73 -3.12 0.88 -8.64
N ALA A 74 -2.13 0.74 -7.74
CA ALA A 74 -0.77 0.35 -8.10
C ALA A 74 -0.72 -1.05 -8.74
N ILE A 75 -1.45 -2.02 -8.18
CA ILE A 75 -1.55 -3.39 -8.70
C ILE A 75 -2.14 -3.38 -10.11
N TYR A 76 -3.29 -2.72 -10.32
CA TYR A 76 -3.92 -2.68 -11.64
C TYR A 76 -3.08 -1.93 -12.68
N ALA A 77 -2.40 -0.85 -12.30
CA ALA A 77 -1.47 -0.14 -13.17
C ALA A 77 -0.29 -1.04 -13.57
N ALA A 78 0.30 -1.77 -12.62
CA ALA A 78 1.38 -2.71 -12.88
C ALA A 78 0.94 -3.86 -13.80
N MET A 79 -0.26 -4.42 -13.57
CA MET A 79 -0.84 -5.46 -14.45
C MET A 79 -1.08 -4.94 -15.87
N ALA A 80 -1.54 -3.69 -16.02
CA ALA A 80 -1.74 -3.07 -17.33
C ALA A 80 -0.40 -2.90 -18.08
N ASN A 81 0.64 -2.44 -17.38
CA ASN A 81 1.97 -2.28 -17.95
C ASN A 81 2.60 -3.62 -18.36
N GLN A 82 2.38 -4.69 -17.59
CA GLN A 82 2.88 -6.03 -17.92
C GLN A 82 2.24 -6.61 -19.19
N LYS A 83 0.98 -6.28 -19.49
CA LYS A 83 0.30 -6.74 -20.72
C LYS A 83 0.77 -6.02 -21.99
N LEU A 84 1.39 -4.85 -21.84
CA LEU A 84 1.90 -4.04 -22.95
C LEU A 84 3.36 -4.37 -23.31
N ALA A 85 4.06 -5.11 -22.45
CA ALA A 85 5.43 -5.57 -22.63
C ALA A 85 5.48 -6.98 -23.24
#